data_AF-A0AAV4FBI4-F1
#
_entry.id   AF-A0AAV4FBI4-F1
#
_cell.length_a   1.000
_cell.length_b   1.000
_cell.length_c   1.000
_cell.angle_alpha   90.00
_cell.angle_beta   90.00
_cell.angle_gamma   90.00
#
_symmetry.space_group_name_H-M   'P 1'
#
loop_
_entity.id
_entity.type
_entity.pdbx_description
1 polymer ?
#
loop_
_entity_poly.entity_id
_entity_poly.type
_entity_poly.pdbx_seq_one_letter_code
_entity_poly.pdbx_strand_id
1 'polypeptide(L)'
;MRTERKRKRLQNGGEKEKEVTSSRFTRCWEAVDLLRSSTDNQSMRDYYFFIAIAYTRLKDYERALDYVEPIFKIEPNNKQAQELKAYIKKKLKNDGLIGMAVVGGAALALGGVVAATIAAIKK
;
A
#
# COMPACT_ATOMS: atom_id res chain seq x y z
N MET A 1 8.91 7.65 24.06
CA MET A 1 8.53 8.50 22.91
C MET A 1 8.49 7.79 21.54
N ARG A 2 9.42 6.90 21.16
CA ARG A 2 9.40 6.20 19.85
C ARG A 2 8.31 5.11 19.73
N THR A 3 7.89 4.57 20.87
CA THR A 3 6.87 3.52 21.01
C THR A 3 5.44 4.02 20.84
N GLU A 4 5.15 5.26 21.26
CA GLU A 4 3.81 5.84 21.17
C GLU A 4 3.43 6.23 19.73
N ARG A 5 4.40 6.67 18.93
CA ARG A 5 4.17 6.94 17.49
C ARG A 5 3.82 5.69 16.72
N LYS A 6 4.38 4.53 17.08
CA LYS A 6 3.98 3.24 16.50
C LYS A 6 2.57 2.84 16.93
N ARG A 7 2.21 3.03 18.21
CA ARG A 7 0.85 2.75 18.69
C ARG A 7 -0.21 3.63 18.01
N LYS A 8 0.04 4.93 17.83
CA LYS A 8 -0.88 5.82 17.10
C LYS A 8 -1.03 5.49 15.61
N ARG A 9 0.03 5.03 14.93
CA ARG A 9 -0.07 4.55 13.54
C ARG A 9 -0.86 3.24 13.44
N LEU A 10 -0.73 2.35 14.42
CA LEU A 10 -1.49 1.10 14.48
C LEU A 10 -2.97 1.34 14.81
N GLN A 11 -3.28 2.27 15.73
CA GLN A 11 -4.65 2.65 16.05
C GLN A 11 -5.33 3.37 14.87
N ASN A 12 -4.69 4.38 14.28
CA ASN A 12 -5.22 5.06 13.10
C ASN A 12 -5.29 4.13 11.88
N GLY A 13 -4.39 3.15 11.80
CA GLY A 13 -4.44 2.09 10.79
C GLY A 13 -5.69 1.23 10.93
N GLY A 14 -5.99 0.77 12.15
CA GLY A 14 -7.20 -0.01 12.45
C GLY A 14 -8.51 0.77 12.28
N GLU A 15 -8.50 2.08 12.48
CA GLU A 15 -9.67 2.94 12.26
C GLU A 15 -9.97 3.15 10.77
N LYS A 16 -8.92 3.37 9.94
CA LYS A 16 -9.04 3.38 8.47
C LYS A 16 -9.42 2.03 7.87
N GLU A 17 -9.23 0.95 8.63
CA GLU A 17 -9.58 -0.40 8.22
C GLU A 17 -11.09 -0.64 8.40
N LYS A 18 -11.73 0.01 9.38
CA LYS A 18 -13.19 -0.05 9.62
C LYS A 18 -14.02 0.71 8.60
N GLU A 19 -13.43 1.63 7.85
CA GLU A 19 -14.11 2.41 6.82
C GLU A 19 -14.24 1.65 5.48
N VAL A 20 -13.46 0.56 5.30
CA VAL A 20 -13.45 -0.29 4.10
C VAL A 20 -14.43 -1.48 4.23
N THR A 21 -15.40 -1.41 5.12
CA THR A 21 -16.39 -2.49 5.32
C THR A 21 -17.56 -2.37 4.34
N SER A 22 -17.35 -2.81 3.11
CA SER A 22 -18.42 -3.34 2.25
C SER A 22 -18.53 -4.84 2.47
N SER A 23 -19.75 -5.40 2.55
CA SER A 23 -20.11 -6.73 3.05
C SER A 23 -19.40 -7.94 2.42
N ARG A 24 -18.59 -7.77 1.38
CA ARG A 24 -17.72 -8.81 0.80
C ARG A 24 -16.37 -8.98 1.54
N PHE A 25 -16.03 -8.07 2.46
CA PHE A 25 -14.69 -7.97 3.04
C PHE A 25 -14.52 -8.57 4.44
N THR A 26 -15.61 -9.00 5.09
CA THR A 26 -15.63 -9.43 6.49
C THR A 26 -14.74 -10.65 6.78
N ARG A 27 -14.56 -11.55 5.80
CA ARG A 27 -13.71 -12.75 5.97
C ARG A 27 -12.20 -12.48 5.96
N CYS A 28 -11.72 -11.43 5.28
CA CYS A 28 -10.28 -11.13 5.25
C CYS A 28 -9.80 -10.49 6.56
N TRP A 29 -10.73 -9.89 7.30
CA TRP A 29 -10.48 -9.24 8.58
C TRP A 29 -10.22 -10.22 9.73
N GLU A 30 -10.86 -11.39 9.70
CA GLU A 30 -10.64 -12.46 10.68
C GLU A 30 -9.17 -12.90 10.72
N ALA A 31 -8.46 -12.83 9.59
CA ALA A 31 -7.03 -13.16 9.52
C ALA A 31 -6.16 -12.22 10.37
N VAL A 32 -6.56 -10.96 10.55
CA VAL A 32 -5.82 -9.99 11.39
C VAL A 32 -5.97 -10.32 12.87
N ASP A 33 -7.15 -10.76 13.28
CA ASP A 33 -7.38 -11.17 14.67
C ASP A 33 -6.65 -12.47 14.99
N LEU A 34 -6.62 -13.43 14.05
CA LEU A 34 -5.81 -14.65 14.16
C LEU A 34 -4.31 -14.34 14.24
N LEU A 35 -3.82 -13.39 13.44
CA LEU A 35 -2.44 -12.93 13.52
C LEU A 35 -2.12 -12.34 14.91
N ARG A 36 -3.06 -11.66 15.57
CA ARG A 36 -2.83 -11.08 16.89
C ARG A 36 -2.82 -12.11 18.02
N SER A 37 -3.61 -13.17 17.89
CA SER A 37 -3.71 -14.23 18.90
C SER A 37 -2.65 -15.32 18.75
N SER A 38 -2.04 -15.42 17.57
CA SER A 38 -1.05 -16.46 17.26
C SER A 38 0.30 -16.17 17.92
N THR A 39 0.88 -17.20 18.53
CA THR A 39 2.24 -17.15 19.12
C THR A 39 3.28 -17.90 18.29
N ASP A 40 2.84 -18.73 17.35
CA ASP A 40 3.71 -19.53 16.50
C ASP A 40 4.19 -18.76 15.27
N ASN A 41 5.50 -18.68 15.09
CA ASN A 41 6.11 -17.94 13.98
C ASN A 41 5.73 -18.51 12.61
N GLN A 42 5.56 -19.82 12.50
CA GLN A 42 5.23 -20.46 11.22
C GLN A 42 3.81 -20.09 10.78
N SER A 43 2.86 -20.16 11.70
CA SER A 43 1.46 -19.75 11.47
C SER A 43 1.36 -18.24 11.18
N MET A 44 2.10 -17.41 11.92
CA MET A 44 2.18 -15.96 11.71
C MET A 44 2.62 -15.62 10.28
N ARG A 45 3.65 -16.32 9.77
CA ARG A 45 4.13 -16.15 8.41
C ARG A 45 3.01 -16.34 7.38
N ASP A 46 2.22 -17.38 7.55
CA ASP A 46 1.15 -17.72 6.62
C ASP A 46 0.01 -16.69 6.69
N TYR A 47 -0.34 -16.21 7.89
CA TYR A 47 -1.30 -15.12 8.05
C TYR A 47 -0.82 -13.82 7.41
N TYR A 48 0.44 -13.42 7.62
CA TYR A 48 1.04 -12.27 6.95
C TYR A 48 0.93 -12.38 5.42
N PHE A 49 1.19 -13.58 4.88
CA PHE A 49 1.10 -13.84 3.45
C PHE A 49 -0.34 -13.69 2.91
N PHE A 50 -1.33 -14.26 3.59
CA PHE A 50 -2.74 -14.13 3.18
C PHE A 50 -3.27 -12.71 3.27
N ILE A 51 -2.92 -11.98 4.35
CA ILE A 51 -3.33 -10.58 4.53
C ILE A 51 -2.71 -9.71 3.43
N ALA A 52 -1.43 -9.92 3.09
CA ALA A 52 -0.77 -9.23 1.99
C ALA A 52 -1.46 -9.47 0.64
N ILE A 53 -1.88 -10.70 0.36
CA ILE A 53 -2.65 -11.02 -0.86
C ILE A 53 -4.00 -10.29 -0.84
N ALA A 54 -4.71 -10.26 0.28
CA ALA A 54 -5.99 -9.58 0.40
C ALA A 54 -5.87 -8.07 0.08
N TYR A 55 -4.87 -7.41 0.66
CA TYR A 55 -4.59 -6.00 0.38
C TYR A 55 -4.12 -5.76 -1.06
N THR A 56 -3.32 -6.67 -1.63
CA THR A 56 -2.93 -6.61 -3.04
C THR A 56 -4.15 -6.66 -3.97
N ARG A 57 -5.16 -7.48 -3.65
CA ARG A 57 -6.42 -7.57 -4.41
C ARG A 57 -7.28 -6.32 -4.27
N LEU A 58 -7.21 -5.63 -3.12
CA LEU A 58 -7.82 -4.32 -2.92
C LEU A 58 -7.09 -3.18 -3.64
N LYS A 59 -5.93 -3.46 -4.25
CA LYS A 59 -5.01 -2.44 -4.79
C LYS A 59 -4.45 -1.48 -3.73
N ASP A 60 -4.57 -1.81 -2.45
CA ASP A 60 -3.87 -1.10 -1.38
C ASP A 60 -2.46 -1.68 -1.25
N TYR A 61 -1.60 -1.28 -2.19
CA TYR A 61 -0.24 -1.81 -2.32
C TYR A 61 0.68 -1.34 -1.20
N GLU A 62 0.40 -0.21 -0.56
CA GLU A 62 1.17 0.28 0.59
C GLU A 62 0.99 -0.65 1.79
N ARG A 63 -0.27 -0.94 2.16
CA ARG A 63 -0.54 -1.88 3.26
C ARG A 63 -0.08 -3.29 2.92
N ALA A 64 -0.25 -3.74 1.68
CA ALA A 64 0.24 -5.04 1.26
C ALA A 64 1.76 -5.19 1.50
N LEU A 65 2.56 -4.14 1.26
CA LEU A 65 4.00 -4.15 1.56
C LEU A 65 4.28 -4.27 3.07
N ASP A 66 3.54 -3.53 3.89
CA ASP A 66 3.71 -3.57 5.35
C ASP A 66 3.48 -4.97 5.94
N TYR A 67 2.60 -5.77 5.33
CA TYR A 67 2.34 -7.16 5.74
C TYR A 67 3.31 -8.18 5.14
N VAL A 68 3.96 -7.89 4.00
CA VAL A 68 4.97 -8.79 3.40
C VAL A 68 6.34 -8.68 4.07
N GLU A 69 6.76 -7.50 4.51
CA GLU A 69 8.09 -7.32 5.12
C GLU A 69 8.36 -8.19 6.38
N PRO A 70 7.40 -8.39 7.31
CA PRO A 70 7.58 -9.25 8.47
C PRO A 70 7.90 -10.71 8.13
N ILE A 71 7.45 -11.22 6.98
CA ILE A 71 7.67 -12.60 6.54
C ILE A 71 9.18 -12.91 6.47
N PHE A 72 9.99 -11.96 5.98
CA PHE A 72 11.44 -12.15 5.84
C PHE A 72 12.19 -12.20 7.17
N LYS A 73 11.57 -11.75 8.28
CA LYS A 73 12.17 -11.89 9.61
C LYS A 73 12.03 -13.31 10.14
N ILE A 74 11.02 -14.04 9.66
CA ILE A 74 10.74 -15.41 10.05
C ILE A 74 11.44 -16.36 9.08
N GLU A 75 11.32 -16.09 7.77
CA GLU A 75 11.88 -16.90 6.71
C GLU A 75 12.54 -16.00 5.63
N PRO A 76 13.82 -15.64 5.80
CA PRO A 76 14.52 -14.70 4.91
C PRO A 76 14.57 -15.12 3.44
N ASN A 77 14.64 -16.44 3.20
CA ASN A 77 14.81 -17.04 1.87
C ASN A 77 13.50 -17.51 1.24
N ASN A 78 12.35 -17.01 1.72
CA ASN A 78 11.05 -17.38 1.16
C ASN A 78 10.86 -16.78 -0.24
N LYS A 79 10.99 -17.61 -1.28
CA LYS A 79 10.86 -17.20 -2.69
C LYS A 79 9.46 -16.64 -3.01
N GLN A 80 8.40 -17.24 -2.47
CA GLN A 80 7.03 -16.82 -2.72
C GLN A 80 6.77 -15.39 -2.20
N ALA A 81 7.30 -15.09 -1.00
CA ALA A 81 7.20 -13.75 -0.43
C ALA A 81 8.02 -12.72 -1.23
N GLN A 82 9.18 -13.11 -1.75
CA GLN A 82 9.99 -12.24 -2.63
C GLN A 82 9.25 -11.91 -3.93
N GLU A 83 8.63 -12.90 -4.56
CA GLU A 83 7.82 -12.71 -5.78
C GLU A 83 6.62 -11.79 -5.51
N LEU A 84 5.90 -12.02 -4.40
CA LEU A 84 4.78 -11.18 -4.00
C LEU A 84 5.22 -9.73 -3.75
N LYS A 85 6.32 -9.52 -3.03
CA LYS A 85 6.91 -8.20 -2.80
C LYS A 85 7.27 -7.50 -4.12
N ALA A 86 7.89 -8.22 -5.06
CA ALA A 86 8.24 -7.68 -6.36
C ALA A 86 7.00 -7.28 -7.16
N TYR A 87 5.95 -8.11 -7.15
CA TYR A 87 4.67 -7.81 -7.77
C TYR A 87 4.03 -6.53 -7.20
N ILE A 88 3.93 -6.44 -5.87
CA ILE A 88 3.34 -5.27 -5.19
C ILE A 88 4.13 -4.00 -5.53
N LYS A 89 5.47 -4.04 -5.46
CA LYS A 89 6.32 -2.88 -5.82
C LYS A 89 6.14 -2.44 -7.26
N LYS A 90 6.02 -3.39 -8.19
CA LYS A 90 5.77 -3.09 -9.61
C LYS A 90 4.43 -2.36 -9.79
N LYS A 91 3.38 -2.82 -9.10
CA LYS A 91 2.06 -2.17 -9.15
C LYS A 91 2.07 -0.78 -8.52
N LEU A 92 2.65 -0.63 -7.33
CA LEU A 92 2.79 0.66 -6.65
C LEU A 92 3.50 1.70 -7.54
N LYS A 93 4.61 1.30 -8.20
CA LYS A 93 5.36 2.18 -9.10
C LYS A 93 4.53 2.59 -10.33
N ASN A 94 3.81 1.65 -10.93
CA ASN A 94 2.99 1.91 -12.11
C ASN A 94 1.85 2.87 -11.79
N ASP A 95 1.12 2.63 -10.70
CA ASP A 95 -0.02 3.46 -10.31
C ASP A 95 0.44 4.86 -9.88
N GLY A 96 1.58 4.98 -9.19
CA GLY A 96 2.20 6.26 -8.85
C GLY A 96 2.68 7.05 -10.09
N LEU A 97 3.23 6.36 -11.09
CA LEU A 97 3.67 6.97 -12.34
C LEU A 97 2.49 7.51 -13.15
N ILE A 98 1.39 6.75 -13.23
CA ILE A 98 0.16 7.18 -13.92
C ILE A 98 -0.42 8.44 -13.25
N GLY A 99 -0.48 8.48 -11.92
CA GLY A 99 -0.96 9.67 -11.18
C GLY A 99 -0.11 10.91 -11.44
N MET A 100 1.22 10.76 -11.45
CA MET A 100 2.14 11.87 -11.71
C MET A 100 2.05 12.38 -13.15
N ALA A 101 1.88 11.48 -14.14
CA ALA A 101 1.71 11.85 -15.54
C ALA A 101 0.43 12.67 -15.78
N VAL A 102 -0.68 12.29 -15.14
CA VAL A 102 -1.96 13.01 -15.26
C VAL A 102 -1.84 14.44 -14.70
N VAL A 103 -1.25 14.60 -13.51
CA VAL A 103 -1.08 15.92 -12.89
C VAL A 103 -0.05 16.78 -13.65
N GLY A 104 1.08 16.19 -14.05
CA GLY A 104 2.12 16.89 -14.81
C GLY A 104 1.67 17.32 -16.21
N GLY A 105 0.89 16.49 -16.90
CA GLY A 105 0.34 16.81 -18.23
C GLY A 105 -0.78 17.85 -18.19
N ALA A 106 -1.68 17.78 -17.20
CA ALA A 106 -2.77 18.74 -17.05
C ALA A 106 -2.27 20.15 -16.70
N ALA A 107 -1.23 20.27 -15.87
CA ALA A 107 -0.62 21.55 -15.53
C ALA A 107 0.01 22.26 -16.75
N LEU A 108 0.65 21.51 -17.65
CA LEU A 108 1.22 22.05 -18.88
C LEU A 108 0.14 22.49 -19.88
N ALA A 109 -0.99 21.79 -19.95
CA ALA A 109 -2.09 22.15 -20.84
C ALA A 109 -2.82 23.45 -20.40
N LEU A 110 -2.96 23.67 -19.10
CA LEU A 110 -3.62 24.87 -18.56
C LEU A 110 -2.66 26.07 -18.38
N GLY A 111 -1.37 25.83 -18.16
CA GLY A 111 -0.35 26.88 -18.01
C GLY A 111 0.37 27.27 -19.31
N GLY A 112 0.42 26.38 -20.31
CA GLY A 112 1.18 26.58 -21.55
C GLY A 112 0.63 27.70 -22.45
N VAL A 113 -0.68 27.94 -22.43
CA VAL A 113 -1.29 29.01 -23.24
C VAL A 113 -0.96 30.39 -22.67
N VAL A 114 -0.86 30.55 -21.35
CA VAL A 114 -0.59 31.86 -20.74
C VAL A 114 0.87 32.29 -20.92
N ALA A 115 1.82 31.36 -20.76
CA ALA A 115 3.24 31.69 -20.94
C ALA A 115 3.59 32.00 -22.41
N ALA A 116 3.04 31.24 -23.37
CA ALA A 116 3.27 31.48 -24.79
C ALA A 116 2.60 32.77 -25.30
N THR A 117 1.41 33.12 -24.78
CA THR A 117 0.73 34.37 -25.15
C THR A 117 1.46 35.61 -24.61
N ILE A 118 1.91 35.60 -23.35
CA ILE A 118 2.68 36.73 -22.79
C ILE A 118 4.03 36.91 -23.51
N ALA A 119 4.70 35.82 -23.89
CA ALA A 119 5.96 35.87 -24.64
C ALA A 119 5.79 36.40 -26.08
N ALA A 120 4.66 36.10 -26.74
CA ALA A 120 4.38 36.57 -28.11
C ALA A 120 3.94 38.04 -28.19
N ILE A 121 3.43 38.62 -27.09
CA ILE A 121 2.99 40.03 -27.04
C ILE A 121 4.17 41.01 -26.87
N LYS A 122 5.38 40.52 -26.51
CA LYS A 122 6.57 41.37 -26.30
C LYS A 122 7.45 41.56 -27.54
N LYS A 123 6.96 41.26 -28.75
CA LYS A 123 7.65 41.55 -30.02
C LYS A 123 6.95 42.68 -30.75
#